data_AF-A0A929KBE2-F1
#
_entry.id   AF-A0A929KBE2-F1
#
_cell.length_a   1.000
_cell.length_b   1.000
_cell.length_c   1.000
_cell.angle_alpha   90.00
_cell.angle_beta   90.00
_cell.angle_gamma   90.00
#
_symmetry.space_group_name_H-M   'P 1'
#
loop_
_entity.id
_entity.type
_entity.pdbx_description
1 polymer ?
#
loop_
_entity_poly.entity_id
_entity_poly.type
_entity_poly.pdbx_seq_one_letter_code
_entity_poly.pdbx_strand_id
1 'polypeptide(L)'
;MNTELHDIKTNIKIGEQIFEAVPSSLKPKWAGIILNKFNRYITEIPEIKELTEIIKKSDRWHEAHEQFGLIRRFLLDNTNYTPQEYILLAESIAKITYNSSREPAPFDFDSGYYVPSLALKAAEFFQDERLQEDIKTTLLLFSRNKNLKTDLSKAREILLYQQIDDILWYDWDPIGINDMAPSDEYQSYTPQIFGLVKSNTDRMFIAKTLFKIETYNMGLAGNIEKCLRIADKILAIDMEN
;
A
#
# COMPACT_ATOMS: atom_id res chain seq x y z
N MET A 1 -1.67 21.86 13.01
CA MET A 1 -0.96 20.67 12.54
C MET A 1 -1.10 19.57 13.58
N ASN A 2 -1.58 18.39 13.20
CA ASN A 2 -1.70 17.25 14.12
C ASN A 2 -0.31 16.93 14.69
N THR A 3 -0.13 17.01 16.02
CA THR A 3 1.17 16.81 16.69
C THR A 3 1.77 15.45 16.34
N GLU A 4 0.93 14.41 16.21
CA GLU A 4 1.37 13.06 15.83
C GLU A 4 1.96 13.01 14.42
N LEU A 5 1.34 13.70 13.45
CA LEU A 5 1.88 13.81 12.07
C LEU A 5 3.20 14.57 12.05
N HIS A 6 3.32 15.64 12.84
CA HIS A 6 4.56 16.40 12.95
C HIS A 6 5.71 15.53 13.45
N ASP A 7 5.44 14.76 14.49
CA ASP A 7 6.44 13.94 15.16
C ASP A 7 6.93 12.81 14.23
N ILE A 8 6.02 12.12 13.52
CA ILE A 8 6.39 11.08 12.53
C ILE A 8 7.26 11.66 11.41
N LYS A 9 6.97 12.88 10.95
CA LYS A 9 7.73 13.53 9.86
C LYS A 9 9.15 13.95 10.24
N THR A 10 9.35 14.34 11.49
CA THR A 10 10.58 15.03 11.92
C THR A 10 11.47 14.18 12.82
N ASN A 11 10.94 13.14 13.45
CA ASN A 11 11.66 12.31 14.40
C ASN A 11 11.92 10.90 13.84
N ILE A 12 13.17 10.67 13.41
CA ILE A 12 13.61 9.37 12.88
C ILE A 12 13.39 8.21 13.87
N LYS A 13 13.41 8.46 15.19
CA LYS A 13 13.15 7.43 16.20
C LYS A 13 11.71 6.95 16.21
N ILE A 14 10.76 7.81 15.83
CA ILE A 14 9.37 7.39 15.64
C ILE A 14 9.26 6.56 14.36
N GLY A 15 9.97 6.96 13.30
CA GLY A 15 10.06 6.18 12.06
C GLY A 15 10.61 4.77 12.30
N GLU A 16 11.69 4.66 13.08
CA GLU A 16 12.26 3.39 13.55
C GLU A 16 11.22 2.54 14.30
N GLN A 17 10.51 3.12 15.28
CA GLN A 17 9.48 2.40 16.04
C GLN A 17 8.33 1.88 15.16
N ILE A 18 7.88 2.68 14.20
CA ILE A 18 6.82 2.30 13.25
C ILE A 18 7.31 1.13 12.39
N PHE A 19 8.49 1.27 11.78
CA PHE A 19 9.06 0.26 10.89
C PHE A 19 9.34 -1.05 11.63
N GLU A 20 9.86 -0.97 12.86
CA GLU A 20 10.16 -2.13 13.69
C GLU A 20 8.92 -2.79 14.28
N ALA A 21 7.74 -2.15 14.27
CA ALA A 21 6.49 -2.80 14.63
C ALA A 21 6.02 -3.79 13.55
N VAL A 22 6.45 -3.60 12.30
CA VAL A 22 6.05 -4.46 11.17
C VAL A 22 6.87 -5.76 11.18
N PRO A 23 6.23 -6.94 11.06
CA PRO A 23 6.97 -8.18 10.92
C PRO A 23 7.91 -8.18 9.71
N SER A 24 9.11 -8.73 9.85
CA SER A 24 10.18 -8.61 8.85
C SER A 24 9.80 -9.14 7.47
N SER A 25 9.05 -10.24 7.40
CA SER A 25 8.52 -10.81 6.15
C SER A 25 7.38 -10.00 5.53
N LEU A 26 6.80 -9.04 6.25
CA LEU A 26 5.69 -8.23 5.76
C LEU A 26 6.08 -6.78 5.45
N LYS A 27 7.31 -6.37 5.79
CA LYS A 27 7.84 -5.01 5.53
C LYS A 27 7.67 -4.58 4.07
N PRO A 28 7.98 -5.39 3.04
CA PRO A 28 7.79 -4.99 1.64
C PRO A 28 6.31 -4.77 1.29
N LYS A 29 5.42 -5.70 1.69
CA LYS A 29 3.98 -5.62 1.42
C LYS A 29 3.35 -4.40 2.10
N TRP A 30 3.65 -4.16 3.37
CA TRP A 30 3.23 -2.96 4.10
C TRP A 30 3.69 -1.67 3.40
N ALA A 31 4.95 -1.61 2.97
CA ALA A 31 5.50 -0.45 2.31
C ALA A 31 4.90 -0.25 0.89
N GLY A 32 4.60 -1.33 0.18
CA GLY A 32 3.89 -1.29 -1.10
C GLY A 32 2.48 -0.68 -0.98
N ILE A 33 1.76 -0.96 0.10
CA ILE A 33 0.46 -0.32 0.38
C ILE A 33 0.63 1.20 0.48
N ILE A 34 1.63 1.67 1.25
CA ILE A 34 1.95 3.10 1.39
C ILE A 34 2.26 3.72 0.02
N LEU A 35 3.07 3.04 -0.80
CA LEU A 35 3.45 3.53 -2.13
C LEU A 35 2.23 3.65 -3.06
N ASN A 36 1.30 2.69 -3.00
CA ASN A 36 0.10 2.66 -3.84
C ASN A 36 -0.90 3.79 -3.52
N LYS A 37 -0.88 4.36 -2.31
CA LYS A 37 -1.71 5.52 -1.95
C LYS A 37 -1.46 6.72 -2.86
N PHE A 38 -0.29 6.81 -3.48
CA PHE A 38 0.09 7.90 -4.39
C PHE A 38 -0.33 7.68 -5.85
N ASN A 39 -0.83 6.50 -6.24
CA ASN A 39 -1.07 6.14 -7.64
C ASN A 39 -2.03 7.09 -8.38
N ARG A 40 -2.89 7.81 -7.64
CA ARG A 40 -3.83 8.80 -8.22
C ARG A 40 -3.26 10.21 -8.30
N TYR A 41 -2.21 10.49 -7.54
CA TYR A 41 -1.58 11.80 -7.44
C TYR A 41 -0.38 11.94 -8.35
N ILE A 42 0.21 10.81 -8.76
CA ILE A 42 1.47 10.75 -9.50
C ILE A 42 1.23 10.04 -10.82
N THR A 43 1.70 10.67 -11.90
CA THR A 43 1.74 10.01 -13.21
C THR A 43 2.69 8.82 -13.13
N GLU A 44 2.26 7.68 -13.66
CA GLU A 44 3.00 6.42 -13.58
C GLU A 44 4.47 6.59 -14.02
N ILE A 45 5.40 6.29 -13.10
CA ILE A 45 6.83 6.23 -13.36
C ILE A 45 7.17 4.75 -13.60
N PRO A 46 7.67 4.36 -14.80
CA PRO A 46 7.91 2.95 -15.14
C PRO A 46 8.76 2.21 -14.11
N GLU A 47 9.79 2.84 -13.58
CA GLU A 47 10.69 2.27 -12.58
C GLU A 47 9.96 2.01 -11.25
N ILE A 48 9.03 2.89 -10.86
CA ILE A 48 8.27 2.69 -9.62
C ILE A 48 7.16 1.66 -9.84
N LYS A 49 6.55 1.64 -11.03
CA LYS A 49 5.60 0.60 -11.41
C LYS A 49 6.22 -0.80 -11.32
N GLU A 50 7.41 -0.99 -11.87
CA GLU A 50 8.10 -2.29 -11.79
C GLU A 50 8.40 -2.68 -10.34
N LEU A 51 8.80 -1.73 -9.49
CA LEU A 51 8.96 -1.97 -8.06
C LEU A 51 7.65 -2.48 -7.42
N THR A 52 6.49 -1.93 -7.79
CA THR A 52 5.21 -2.42 -7.26
C THR A 52 4.91 -3.86 -7.69
N GLU A 53 5.31 -4.28 -8.90
CA GLU A 53 5.18 -5.67 -9.37
C GLU A 53 6.17 -6.63 -8.71
N ILE A 54 7.37 -6.15 -8.38
CA ILE A 54 8.36 -6.91 -7.58
C ILE A 54 7.83 -7.13 -6.16
N ILE A 55 7.32 -6.09 -5.49
CA ILE A 55 6.83 -6.18 -4.10
C ILE A 55 5.72 -7.24 -3.95
N LYS A 56 4.84 -7.36 -4.95
CA LYS A 56 3.73 -8.34 -4.94
C LYS A 56 4.19 -9.78 -4.84
N LYS A 57 5.40 -10.12 -5.31
CA LYS A 57 5.86 -11.50 -5.45
C LYS A 57 7.18 -11.70 -4.71
N SER A 58 7.12 -12.45 -3.60
CA SER A 58 8.27 -12.59 -2.69
C SER A 58 9.51 -13.26 -3.32
N ASP A 59 9.29 -14.15 -4.29
CA ASP A 59 10.36 -14.76 -5.11
C ASP A 59 11.10 -13.74 -5.99
N ARG A 60 10.47 -12.61 -6.30
CA ARG A 60 11.07 -11.52 -7.08
C ARG A 60 11.80 -10.47 -6.25
N TRP A 61 11.73 -10.51 -4.92
CA TRP A 61 12.30 -9.43 -4.08
C TRP A 61 13.80 -9.19 -4.26
N HIS A 62 14.55 -10.20 -4.74
CA HIS A 62 15.96 -10.06 -5.10
C HIS A 62 16.18 -9.05 -6.25
N GLU A 63 15.21 -8.92 -7.17
CA GLU A 63 15.25 -7.96 -8.29
C GLU A 63 15.21 -6.50 -7.81
N ALA A 64 14.77 -6.25 -6.56
CA ALA A 64 14.64 -4.90 -6.02
C ALA A 64 15.99 -4.15 -5.90
N HIS A 65 17.12 -4.86 -5.88
CA HIS A 65 18.44 -4.21 -5.93
C HIS A 65 18.70 -3.53 -7.27
N GLU A 66 18.39 -4.20 -8.38
CA GLU A 66 18.45 -3.58 -9.71
C GLU A 66 17.45 -2.43 -9.79
N GLN A 67 16.23 -2.66 -9.29
CA GLN A 67 15.18 -1.65 -9.33
C GLN A 67 15.53 -0.38 -8.55
N PHE A 68 16.20 -0.51 -7.40
CA PHE A 68 16.76 0.62 -6.67
C PHE A 68 17.70 1.46 -7.56
N GLY A 69 18.57 0.82 -8.34
CA GLY A 69 19.50 1.50 -9.24
C GLY A 69 18.78 2.29 -10.35
N LEU A 70 17.70 1.74 -10.89
CA LEU A 70 16.86 2.40 -11.90
C LEU A 70 16.13 3.62 -11.32
N ILE A 71 15.50 3.48 -10.15
CA ILE A 71 14.81 4.58 -9.47
C ILE A 71 15.80 5.70 -9.12
N ARG A 72 17.00 5.35 -8.63
CA ARG A 72 18.03 6.34 -8.32
C ARG A 72 18.53 7.09 -9.55
N ARG A 73 18.68 6.39 -10.68
CA ARG A 73 19.03 7.03 -11.96
C ARG A 73 17.94 8.00 -12.39
N PHE A 74 16.67 7.60 -12.29
CA PHE A 74 15.55 8.50 -12.57
C PHE A 74 15.62 9.78 -11.74
N LEU A 75 15.89 9.69 -10.43
CA LEU A 75 16.03 10.87 -9.57
C LEU A 75 17.16 11.80 -10.02
N LEU A 76 18.32 11.22 -10.36
CA LEU A 76 19.50 11.98 -10.78
C LEU A 76 19.30 12.66 -12.15
N ASP A 77 18.63 11.98 -13.07
CA ASP A 77 18.36 12.50 -14.42
C ASP A 77 17.22 13.54 -14.41
N ASN A 78 16.33 13.50 -13.42
CA ASN A 78 15.17 14.39 -13.29
C ASN A 78 15.25 15.28 -12.04
N THR A 79 16.30 16.10 -11.93
CA THR A 79 16.57 16.92 -10.75
C THR A 79 15.43 17.90 -10.37
N ASN A 80 14.56 18.24 -11.31
CA ASN A 80 13.42 19.14 -11.12
C ASN A 80 12.10 18.41 -10.80
N TYR A 81 12.12 17.07 -10.72
CA TYR A 81 10.93 16.30 -10.38
C TYR A 81 10.42 16.66 -8.97
N THR A 82 9.12 16.84 -8.83
CA THR A 82 8.45 17.07 -7.53
C THR A 82 7.21 16.20 -7.41
N PRO A 83 6.92 15.62 -6.22
CA PRO A 83 7.73 15.69 -4.99
C PRO A 83 8.92 14.71 -5.02
N GLN A 84 10.12 15.19 -4.70
CA GLN A 84 11.33 14.35 -4.65
C GLN A 84 11.21 13.26 -3.56
N GLU A 85 10.50 13.57 -2.47
CA GLU A 85 10.26 12.66 -1.36
C GLU A 85 9.53 11.39 -1.78
N TYR A 86 8.73 11.43 -2.85
CA TYR A 86 8.09 10.23 -3.40
C TYR A 86 9.10 9.30 -4.05
N ILE A 87 10.09 9.84 -4.78
CA ILE A 87 11.13 9.03 -5.40
C ILE A 87 12.04 8.44 -4.32
N LEU A 88 12.41 9.23 -3.31
CA LEU A 88 13.19 8.77 -2.16
C LEU A 88 12.45 7.73 -1.32
N LEU A 89 11.12 7.84 -1.22
CA LEU A 89 10.26 6.81 -0.63
C LEU A 89 10.40 5.52 -1.43
N ALA A 90 10.21 5.57 -2.76
CA ALA A 90 10.34 4.39 -3.62
C ALA A 90 11.74 3.75 -3.54
N GLU A 91 12.81 4.56 -3.51
CA GLU A 91 14.18 4.06 -3.27
C GLU A 91 14.30 3.33 -1.93
N SER A 92 13.81 3.93 -0.84
CA SER A 92 13.82 3.30 0.49
C SER A 92 13.06 1.98 0.49
N ILE A 93 11.93 1.93 -0.22
CA ILE A 93 11.10 0.73 -0.36
C ILE A 93 11.83 -0.36 -1.16
N ALA A 94 12.53 -0.01 -2.24
CA ALA A 94 13.35 -0.95 -2.99
C ALA A 94 14.44 -1.58 -2.11
N LYS A 95 15.13 -0.77 -1.29
CA LYS A 95 16.16 -1.27 -0.37
C LYS A 95 15.60 -2.24 0.67
N ILE A 96 14.50 -1.91 1.34
CA ILE A 96 13.90 -2.82 2.33
C ILE A 96 13.33 -4.08 1.69
N THR A 97 12.85 -3.99 0.45
CA THR A 97 12.37 -5.15 -0.33
C THR A 97 13.52 -6.10 -0.63
N TYR A 98 14.64 -5.57 -1.13
CA TYR A 98 15.84 -6.35 -1.35
C TYR A 98 16.36 -6.97 -0.05
N ASN A 99 16.46 -6.20 1.03
CA ASN A 99 16.92 -6.73 2.32
C ASN A 99 16.02 -7.87 2.83
N SER A 100 14.71 -7.82 2.56
CA SER A 100 13.76 -8.90 2.91
C SER A 100 13.92 -10.15 2.04
N SER A 101 14.56 -10.08 0.87
CA SER A 101 14.92 -11.25 0.04
C SER A 101 16.00 -12.12 0.68
N ARG A 102 16.78 -11.57 1.62
CA ARG A 102 17.91 -12.21 2.31
C ARG A 102 19.10 -12.56 1.41
N GLU A 103 19.16 -11.96 0.22
CA GLU A 103 20.34 -12.02 -0.63
C GLU A 103 21.57 -11.33 0.02
N PRO A 104 22.80 -11.67 -0.40
CA PRO A 104 24.02 -11.04 0.09
C PRO A 104 24.09 -9.53 -0.19
N ALA A 105 25.01 -8.84 0.49
CA ALA A 105 25.25 -7.40 0.35
C ALA A 105 23.98 -6.54 0.56
N PRO A 106 23.32 -6.64 1.73
CA PRO A 106 22.14 -5.85 2.02
C PRO A 106 22.48 -4.35 2.05
N PHE A 107 21.47 -3.52 1.76
CA PHE A 107 21.52 -2.08 2.00
C PHE A 107 21.48 -1.76 3.50
N ASP A 108 21.80 -0.51 3.85
CA ASP A 108 21.77 -0.01 5.23
C ASP A 108 20.41 -0.29 5.90
N PHE A 109 20.47 -0.90 7.09
CA PHE A 109 19.29 -1.34 7.84
C PHE A 109 18.34 -0.21 8.24
N ASP A 110 18.86 1.01 8.38
CA ASP A 110 18.11 2.21 8.75
C ASP A 110 17.30 2.81 7.59
N SER A 111 17.48 2.32 6.35
CA SER A 111 16.71 2.79 5.18
C SER A 111 15.19 2.72 5.41
N GLY A 112 14.73 1.72 6.16
CA GLY A 112 13.31 1.57 6.52
C GLY A 112 12.79 2.63 7.50
N TYR A 113 13.65 3.24 8.31
CA TYR A 113 13.25 4.23 9.32
C TYR A 113 12.80 5.55 8.69
N TYR A 114 13.23 5.81 7.46
CA TYR A 114 12.86 7.00 6.70
C TYR A 114 11.50 6.87 6.00
N VAL A 115 11.00 5.65 5.76
CA VAL A 115 9.73 5.40 5.06
C VAL A 115 8.57 6.23 5.63
N PRO A 116 8.32 6.28 6.96
CA PRO A 116 7.22 7.06 7.51
C PRO A 116 7.35 8.57 7.23
N SER A 117 8.55 9.12 7.39
CA SER A 117 8.80 10.55 7.16
C SER A 117 8.69 10.93 5.69
N LEU A 118 9.21 10.08 4.79
CA LEU A 118 9.20 10.32 3.35
C LEU A 118 7.78 10.24 2.79
N ALA A 119 7.00 9.25 3.24
CA ALA A 119 5.60 9.11 2.86
C ALA A 119 4.77 10.34 3.27
N LEU A 120 4.90 10.81 4.52
CA LEU A 120 4.16 11.99 4.96
C LEU A 120 4.60 13.26 4.22
N LYS A 121 5.89 13.49 4.01
CA LYS A 121 6.37 14.67 3.27
C LYS A 121 5.93 14.64 1.80
N ALA A 122 5.94 13.48 1.16
CA ALA A 122 5.41 13.32 -0.19
C ALA A 122 3.90 13.61 -0.23
N ALA A 123 3.14 13.16 0.78
CA ALA A 123 1.70 13.43 0.86
C ALA A 123 1.37 14.92 1.07
N GLU A 124 2.19 15.64 1.84
CA GLU A 124 2.01 17.09 2.07
C GLU A 124 2.06 17.91 0.78
N PHE A 125 2.87 17.49 -0.21
CA PHE A 125 2.99 18.19 -1.49
C PHE A 125 1.64 18.33 -2.21
N PHE A 126 0.77 17.33 -2.12
CA PHE A 126 -0.52 17.31 -2.80
C PHE A 126 -1.61 18.13 -2.09
N GLN A 127 -1.33 18.61 -0.87
CA GLN A 127 -2.28 19.39 -0.07
C GLN A 127 -3.64 18.68 0.13
N ASP A 128 -3.66 17.35 0.07
CA ASP A 128 -4.83 16.53 0.32
C ASP A 128 -4.75 15.95 1.74
N GLU A 129 -5.61 16.45 2.64
CA GLU A 129 -5.67 15.98 4.03
C GLU A 129 -6.09 14.51 4.13
N ARG A 130 -6.87 14.00 3.16
CA ARG A 130 -7.31 12.60 3.12
C ARG A 130 -6.14 11.67 2.83
N LEU A 131 -5.29 12.03 1.87
CA LEU A 131 -4.06 11.29 1.59
C LEU A 131 -3.15 11.26 2.82
N GLN A 132 -3.00 12.38 3.52
CA GLN A 132 -2.17 12.43 4.73
C GLN A 132 -2.69 11.53 5.84
N GLU A 133 -4.01 11.50 6.07
CA GLU A 133 -4.62 10.62 7.09
C GLU A 133 -4.62 9.15 6.66
N ASP A 134 -4.81 8.83 5.37
CA ASP A 134 -4.69 7.47 4.82
C ASP A 134 -3.26 6.92 5.00
N ILE A 135 -2.25 7.72 4.67
CA ILE A 135 -0.83 7.38 4.88
C ILE A 135 -0.58 7.16 6.37
N LYS A 136 -1.03 8.07 7.23
CA LYS A 136 -0.85 7.97 8.68
C LYS A 136 -1.49 6.70 9.25
N THR A 137 -2.72 6.38 8.85
CA THR A 137 -3.43 5.18 9.32
C THR A 137 -2.69 3.92 8.87
N THR A 138 -2.21 3.89 7.63
CA THR A 138 -1.40 2.79 7.08
C THR A 138 -0.07 2.63 7.83
N LEU A 139 0.60 3.73 8.15
CA LEU A 139 1.85 3.73 8.92
C LEU A 139 1.64 3.16 10.33
N LEU A 140 0.55 3.54 10.98
CA LEU A 140 0.28 3.18 12.38
C LEU A 140 -0.41 1.82 12.57
N LEU A 141 -0.69 1.10 11.48
CA LEU A 141 -1.41 -0.18 11.46
C LEU A 141 -0.84 -1.20 12.45
N PHE A 142 0.49 -1.32 12.50
CA PHE A 142 1.20 -2.25 13.38
C PHE A 142 1.65 -1.63 14.70
N SER A 143 2.04 -0.35 14.71
CA SER A 143 2.56 0.30 15.92
C SER A 143 1.49 0.46 17.01
N ARG A 144 0.21 0.55 16.62
CA ARG A 144 -0.93 0.58 17.55
C ARG A 144 -1.22 -0.77 18.20
N ASN A 145 -0.69 -1.88 17.67
CA ASN A 145 -0.99 -3.24 18.13
C ASN A 145 0.28 -4.08 18.29
N LYS A 146 0.99 -3.92 19.40
CA LYS A 146 2.30 -4.58 19.66
C LYS A 146 2.32 -6.10 19.49
N ASN A 147 1.19 -6.78 19.71
CA ASN A 147 1.08 -8.23 19.56
C ASN A 147 1.17 -8.71 18.09
N LEU A 148 0.94 -7.83 17.11
CA LEU A 148 1.00 -8.18 15.68
C LEU A 148 2.41 -8.46 15.19
N LYS A 149 3.43 -7.93 15.86
CA LYS A 149 4.83 -8.26 15.53
C LYS A 149 5.10 -9.76 15.66
N THR A 150 4.44 -10.41 16.62
CA THR A 150 4.62 -11.83 16.95
C THR A 150 3.55 -12.74 16.35
N ASP A 151 2.36 -12.22 16.06
CA ASP A 151 1.26 -12.96 15.44
C ASP A 151 1.24 -12.72 13.92
N LEU A 152 2.09 -13.46 13.20
CA LEU A 152 2.21 -13.35 11.74
C LEU A 152 0.91 -13.65 11.00
N SER A 153 0.09 -14.56 11.50
CA SER A 153 -1.20 -14.90 10.87
C SER A 153 -2.13 -13.70 10.90
N LYS A 154 -2.29 -13.09 12.08
CA LYS A 154 -3.13 -11.90 12.23
C LYS A 154 -2.56 -10.68 11.51
N ALA A 155 -1.23 -10.53 11.48
CA ALA A 155 -0.56 -9.49 10.72
C ALA A 155 -0.84 -9.60 9.20
N ARG A 156 -0.79 -10.81 8.64
CA ARG A 156 -1.16 -11.07 7.24
C ARG A 156 -2.62 -10.76 6.97
N GLU A 157 -3.52 -11.18 7.87
CA GLU A 157 -4.95 -10.89 7.73
C GLU A 157 -5.25 -9.38 7.70
N ILE A 158 -4.53 -8.60 8.52
CA ILE A 158 -4.67 -7.15 8.54
C ILE A 158 -4.19 -6.50 7.24
N LEU A 159 -3.06 -6.94 6.69
CA LEU A 159 -2.59 -6.44 5.39
C LEU A 159 -3.54 -6.83 4.26
N LEU A 160 -4.02 -8.07 4.25
CA LEU A 160 -4.99 -8.53 3.27
C LEU A 160 -6.27 -7.68 3.33
N TYR A 161 -6.78 -7.42 4.53
CA TYR A 161 -7.95 -6.56 4.73
C TYR A 161 -7.69 -5.17 4.17
N GLN A 162 -6.54 -4.56 4.49
CA GLN A 162 -6.18 -3.22 4.01
C GLN A 162 -6.04 -3.18 2.48
N GLN A 163 -5.45 -4.20 1.85
CA GLN A 163 -5.30 -4.24 0.40
C GLN A 163 -6.66 -4.41 -0.31
N ILE A 164 -7.57 -5.21 0.26
CA ILE A 164 -8.94 -5.30 -0.26
C ILE A 164 -9.64 -3.95 -0.13
N ASP A 165 -9.56 -3.31 1.04
CA ASP A 165 -10.12 -1.98 1.30
C ASP A 165 -9.64 -0.95 0.25
N ASP A 166 -8.33 -0.91 0.00
CA ASP A 166 -7.71 -0.03 -0.98
C ASP A 166 -8.20 -0.31 -2.41
N ILE A 167 -8.34 -1.58 -2.80
CA ILE A 167 -8.88 -1.94 -4.13
C ILE A 167 -10.34 -1.50 -4.25
N LEU A 168 -11.16 -1.69 -3.20
CA LEU A 168 -12.55 -1.25 -3.22
C LEU A 168 -12.64 0.29 -3.32
N TRP A 169 -11.76 1.01 -2.63
CA TRP A 169 -11.72 2.46 -2.63
C TRP A 169 -11.20 3.08 -3.92
N TYR A 170 -10.05 2.63 -4.42
CA TYR A 170 -9.37 3.27 -5.55
C TYR A 170 -9.78 2.69 -6.91
N ASP A 171 -10.10 1.40 -6.99
CA ASP A 171 -10.33 0.71 -8.26
C ASP A 171 -11.80 0.40 -8.53
N TRP A 172 -12.53 -0.05 -7.50
CA TRP A 172 -13.92 -0.47 -7.68
C TRP A 172 -14.87 0.73 -7.80
N ASP A 173 -14.76 1.72 -6.91
CA ASP A 173 -15.48 3.01 -6.91
C ASP A 173 -16.63 3.11 -7.93
N PRO A 174 -17.78 2.46 -7.65
CA PRO A 174 -18.89 2.40 -8.61
C PRO A 174 -19.67 3.72 -8.68
N ILE A 175 -19.55 4.60 -7.69
CA ILE A 175 -20.26 5.89 -7.65
C ILE A 175 -19.38 7.02 -8.19
N GLY A 176 -18.06 6.88 -8.15
CA GLY A 176 -17.14 7.94 -8.58
C GLY A 176 -16.87 8.96 -7.49
N ILE A 177 -16.94 8.57 -6.20
CA ILE A 177 -16.87 9.51 -5.07
C ILE A 177 -15.52 9.53 -4.37
N ASN A 178 -14.57 8.69 -4.80
CA ASN A 178 -13.28 8.59 -4.13
C ASN A 178 -12.44 9.89 -4.19
N ASP A 179 -12.78 10.83 -5.07
CA ASP A 179 -12.18 12.17 -5.14
C ASP A 179 -12.90 13.23 -4.30
N MET A 180 -14.08 12.90 -3.75
CA MET A 180 -14.99 13.86 -3.11
C MET A 180 -15.38 13.47 -1.68
N ALA A 181 -15.25 12.21 -1.31
CA ALA A 181 -15.65 11.67 -0.02
C ALA A 181 -14.45 11.05 0.74
N PRO A 182 -14.58 10.82 2.06
CA PRO A 182 -13.61 10.05 2.82
C PRO A 182 -13.66 8.54 2.46
N SER A 183 -12.57 7.83 2.72
CA SER A 183 -12.40 6.41 2.36
C SER A 183 -13.31 5.43 3.11
N ASP A 184 -14.02 5.89 4.15
CA ASP A 184 -14.89 5.08 4.99
C ASP A 184 -16.23 4.70 4.32
N GLU A 185 -16.62 5.39 3.24
CA GLU A 185 -17.87 5.12 2.49
C GLU A 185 -17.96 3.68 1.97
N TYR A 186 -16.85 3.13 1.47
CA TYR A 186 -16.79 1.75 0.97
C TYR A 186 -16.30 0.73 1.98
N GLN A 187 -15.73 1.19 3.09
CA GLN A 187 -15.18 0.34 4.14
C GLN A 187 -16.22 -0.63 4.73
N SER A 188 -17.50 -0.25 4.72
CA SER A 188 -18.61 -1.11 5.18
C SER A 188 -18.75 -2.43 4.39
N TYR A 189 -18.24 -2.49 3.15
CA TYR A 189 -18.29 -3.69 2.30
C TYR A 189 -17.05 -4.58 2.41
N THR A 190 -15.92 -4.02 2.88
CA THR A 190 -14.64 -4.71 3.02
C THR A 190 -14.75 -6.02 3.84
N PRO A 191 -15.45 -6.07 5.00
CA PRO A 191 -15.59 -7.31 5.77
C PRO A 191 -16.25 -8.45 4.99
N GLN A 192 -17.24 -8.14 4.16
CA GLN A 192 -17.93 -9.14 3.36
C GLN A 192 -16.98 -9.75 2.32
N ILE A 193 -16.27 -8.90 1.57
CA ILE A 193 -15.35 -9.34 0.52
C ILE A 193 -14.15 -10.09 1.12
N PHE A 194 -13.60 -9.58 2.22
CA PHE A 194 -12.53 -10.26 2.97
C PHE A 194 -12.93 -11.68 3.41
N GLY A 195 -14.16 -11.85 3.92
CA GLY A 195 -14.69 -13.17 4.28
C GLY A 195 -14.77 -14.15 3.10
N LEU A 196 -15.06 -13.67 1.89
CA LEU A 196 -15.08 -14.50 0.68
C LEU A 196 -13.68 -14.93 0.27
N VAL A 197 -12.70 -14.03 0.34
CA VAL A 197 -11.29 -14.33 0.04
C VAL A 197 -10.77 -15.38 1.03
N LYS A 198 -11.04 -15.23 2.33
CA LYS A 198 -10.66 -16.22 3.35
C LYS A 198 -11.31 -17.59 3.15
N SER A 199 -12.48 -17.64 2.53
CA SER A 199 -13.19 -18.89 2.23
C SER A 199 -12.72 -19.56 0.93
N ASN A 200 -11.65 -19.06 0.30
CA ASN A 200 -11.11 -19.51 -0.98
C ASN A 200 -12.18 -19.59 -2.08
N THR A 201 -13.03 -18.55 -2.15
CA THR A 201 -14.15 -18.51 -3.08
C THR A 201 -13.66 -18.14 -4.49
N ASP A 202 -14.39 -18.61 -5.51
CA ASP A 202 -14.04 -18.31 -6.89
C ASP A 202 -14.22 -16.82 -7.26
N ARG A 203 -13.49 -16.42 -8.32
CA ARG A 203 -13.53 -15.08 -8.94
C ARG A 203 -14.96 -14.60 -9.24
N MET A 204 -15.79 -15.50 -9.76
CA MET A 204 -17.14 -15.16 -10.21
C MET A 204 -18.03 -14.81 -9.02
N PHE A 205 -17.86 -15.47 -7.88
CA PHE A 205 -18.63 -15.21 -6.68
C PHE A 205 -18.29 -13.84 -6.09
N ILE A 206 -17.00 -13.50 -5.98
CA ILE A 206 -16.57 -12.16 -5.55
C ILE A 206 -17.17 -11.09 -6.49
N ALA A 207 -17.05 -11.28 -7.80
CA ALA A 207 -17.60 -10.35 -8.79
C ALA A 207 -19.13 -10.20 -8.69
N LYS A 208 -19.86 -11.30 -8.50
CA LYS A 208 -21.32 -11.27 -8.30
C LYS A 208 -21.70 -10.58 -6.99
N THR A 209 -20.92 -10.74 -5.94
CA THR A 209 -21.14 -10.03 -4.67
C THR A 209 -20.95 -8.53 -4.86
N LEU A 210 -19.87 -8.08 -5.51
CA LEU A 210 -19.65 -6.67 -5.84
C LEU A 210 -20.80 -6.12 -6.70
N PHE A 211 -21.17 -6.81 -7.77
CA PHE A 211 -22.28 -6.42 -8.64
C PHE A 211 -23.59 -6.31 -7.86
N LYS A 212 -23.86 -7.25 -6.93
CA LYS A 212 -25.03 -7.19 -6.06
C LYS A 212 -25.01 -5.95 -5.18
N ILE A 213 -23.85 -5.56 -4.64
CA ILE A 213 -23.73 -4.33 -3.85
C ILE A 213 -24.04 -3.11 -4.73
N GLU A 214 -23.48 -3.04 -5.94
CA GLU A 214 -23.77 -1.95 -6.89
C GLU A 214 -25.27 -1.83 -7.17
N THR A 215 -25.95 -2.95 -7.44
CA THR A 215 -27.36 -2.90 -7.86
C THR A 215 -28.35 -2.79 -6.71
N TYR A 216 -28.18 -3.56 -5.64
CA TYR A 216 -29.17 -3.65 -4.56
C TYR A 216 -28.91 -2.66 -3.43
N ASN A 217 -27.64 -2.43 -3.07
CA ASN A 217 -27.30 -1.55 -1.96
C ASN A 217 -27.17 -0.09 -2.43
N MET A 218 -26.58 0.13 -3.61
CA MET A 218 -26.37 1.47 -4.16
C MET A 218 -27.42 1.90 -5.19
N GLY A 219 -28.23 0.97 -5.71
CA GLY A 219 -29.28 1.29 -6.69
C GLY A 219 -28.78 1.61 -8.10
N LEU A 220 -27.55 1.19 -8.45
CA LEU A 220 -26.95 1.41 -9.75
C LEU A 220 -27.36 0.32 -10.76
N ALA A 221 -27.10 0.54 -12.04
CA ALA A 221 -27.28 -0.51 -13.06
C ALA A 221 -26.30 -1.69 -12.90
N GLY A 222 -25.16 -1.44 -12.24
CA GLY A 222 -24.07 -2.37 -12.04
C GLY A 222 -23.20 -2.61 -13.28
N ASN A 223 -21.98 -3.10 -13.08
CA ASN A 223 -21.03 -3.44 -14.13
C ASN A 223 -20.26 -4.73 -13.79
N ILE A 224 -20.77 -5.87 -14.27
CA ILE A 224 -20.19 -7.18 -13.97
C ILE A 224 -18.76 -7.33 -14.53
N GLU A 225 -18.46 -6.74 -15.68
CA GLU A 225 -17.10 -6.80 -16.25
C GLU A 225 -16.10 -6.02 -15.39
N LYS A 226 -16.48 -4.85 -14.88
CA LYS A 226 -15.68 -4.11 -13.89
C LYS A 226 -15.50 -4.97 -12.63
N CYS A 227 -16.58 -5.51 -12.08
CA CYS A 227 -16.54 -6.38 -10.90
C CYS A 227 -15.61 -7.60 -11.08
N LEU A 228 -15.59 -8.20 -12.27
CA LEU A 228 -14.70 -9.32 -12.59
C LEU A 228 -13.23 -8.90 -12.60
N ARG A 229 -12.89 -7.73 -13.14
CA ARG A 229 -11.53 -7.17 -13.06
C ARG A 229 -11.11 -6.83 -11.64
N ILE A 230 -12.04 -6.33 -10.82
CA ILE A 230 -11.78 -6.08 -9.40
C ILE A 230 -11.55 -7.39 -8.65
N ALA A 231 -12.35 -8.43 -8.93
CA ALA A 231 -12.13 -9.76 -8.35
C ALA A 231 -10.77 -10.34 -8.74
N ASP A 232 -10.30 -10.14 -9.98
CA ASP A 232 -8.93 -10.53 -10.41
C ASP A 232 -7.86 -9.83 -9.57
N LYS A 233 -8.00 -8.51 -9.36
CA LYS A 233 -7.05 -7.74 -8.54
C LYS A 233 -7.01 -8.24 -7.10
N ILE A 234 -8.17 -8.54 -6.52
CA ILE A 234 -8.29 -9.05 -5.14
C ILE A 234 -7.66 -10.44 -5.01
N LEU A 235 -7.91 -11.34 -5.95
CA LEU A 235 -7.34 -12.69 -5.94
C LEU A 235 -5.84 -12.73 -6.28
N ALA A 236 -5.33 -11.69 -6.93
CA ALA A 236 -3.90 -11.54 -7.19
C ALA A 236 -3.11 -11.03 -5.97
N ILE A 237 -3.76 -10.72 -4.84
CA ILE A 237 -3.06 -10.38 -3.60
C ILE A 237 -2.38 -11.64 -3.07
N ASP A 238 -1.05 -11.70 -3.25
CA ASP A 238 -0.24 -12.74 -2.65
C ASP A 238 0.05 -12.40 -1.18
N MET A 239 -0.46 -13.22 -0.26
CA MET A 239 -0.11 -13.19 1.17
C MET A 239 0.67 -14.43 1.61
N GLU A 240 1.03 -15.30 0.68
CA GLU A 240 1.94 -16.41 0.95
C GLU A 240 3.38 -15.89 1.05
N ASN A 241 4.13 -16.60 1.91
CA ASN A 241 5.46 -16.28 2.46
C ASN A 241 5.50 -15.18 3.53
#